data_AF-A0AAJ0IBB4-F1
#
_entry.id   AF-A0AAJ0IBB4-F1
#
_cell.length_a   1.000
_cell.length_b   1.000
_cell.length_c   1.000
_cell.angle_alpha   90.00
_cell.angle_beta   90.00
_cell.angle_gamma   90.00
#
_symmetry.space_group_name_H-M   'P 1'
#
loop_
_entity.id
_entity.type
_entity.pdbx_description
1 polymer ?
#
loop_
_entity_poly.entity_id
_entity_poly.type
_entity_poly.pdbx_seq_one_letter_code
_entity_poly.pdbx_strand_id
1 'polypeptide(L)'
;MADKPANPVTTLQVATDQQPESDDKSLSDIRRSMKSDGQGLSALGLDGVLRTFDAERNVLDAVGLNPAQIREYYDGLPLPPRLRTADGRNVSRWDMFHPDAENVPKIFTEEEKARMLAHNEEMAKRGVTCATCVPGKSADEGGSKA
;
A
#
# COMPACT_ATOMS: atom_id res chain seq x y z
N MET A 1 51.43 7.38 -38.05
CA MET A 1 50.49 6.27 -37.82
C MET A 1 49.82 6.51 -36.48
N ALA A 2 48.50 6.39 -36.41
CA ALA A 2 47.72 6.73 -35.21
C ALA A 2 47.57 5.49 -34.32
N ASP A 3 48.09 5.55 -33.09
CA ASP A 3 47.85 4.56 -32.05
C ASP A 3 46.64 5.00 -31.21
N LYS A 4 45.58 4.18 -31.30
CA LYS A 4 44.31 4.31 -30.59
C LYS A 4 44.39 3.49 -29.30
N PRO A 5 44.14 4.06 -28.11
CA PRO A 5 43.98 3.24 -26.91
C PRO A 5 42.61 2.53 -26.93
N ALA A 6 42.65 1.20 -26.84
CA ALA A 6 41.47 0.38 -26.59
C ALA A 6 41.16 0.40 -25.09
N ASN A 7 40.11 1.12 -24.71
CA ASN A 7 39.54 1.04 -23.36
C ASN A 7 38.68 -0.22 -23.25
N PRO A 8 38.82 -1.04 -22.20
CA PRO A 8 37.95 -2.19 -22.01
C PRO A 8 36.55 -1.74 -21.60
N VAL A 9 35.56 -2.34 -22.25
CA VAL A 9 34.12 -2.24 -21.96
C VAL A 9 33.87 -2.35 -20.46
N THR A 10 33.43 -1.25 -19.86
CA THR A 10 32.80 -1.23 -18.55
C THR A 10 31.45 -1.92 -18.67
N THR A 11 31.43 -3.21 -18.36
CA THR A 11 30.21 -3.95 -18.07
C THR A 11 29.51 -3.26 -16.92
N LEU A 12 28.43 -2.52 -17.22
CA LEU A 12 27.44 -2.11 -16.23
C LEU A 12 26.86 -3.39 -15.61
N GLN A 13 27.36 -3.72 -14.43
CA GLN A 13 26.74 -4.70 -13.57
C GLN A 13 25.38 -4.14 -13.18
N VAL A 14 24.34 -4.65 -13.86
CA VAL A 14 22.96 -4.57 -13.41
C VAL A 14 22.93 -5.20 -12.03
N ALA A 15 22.90 -4.35 -11.01
CA ALA A 15 22.63 -4.76 -9.65
C ALA A 15 21.18 -5.29 -9.64
N THR A 16 21.04 -6.61 -9.78
CA THR A 16 19.82 -7.29 -9.34
C THR A 16 19.75 -7.16 -7.83
N ASP A 17 19.12 -6.08 -7.38
CA ASP A 17 18.59 -5.91 -6.03
C ASP A 17 17.42 -6.89 -5.89
N GLN A 18 17.74 -8.19 -5.77
CA GLN A 18 16.72 -9.21 -5.53
C GLN A 18 16.17 -8.97 -4.14
N GLN A 19 14.90 -8.55 -4.09
CA GLN A 19 14.11 -8.54 -2.87
C GLN A 19 14.16 -9.93 -2.24
N PRO A 20 14.27 -10.05 -0.89
CA PRO A 20 14.14 -11.34 -0.25
C PRO A 20 12.73 -11.86 -0.49
N GLU A 21 12.63 -12.82 -1.40
CA GLU A 21 11.53 -13.75 -1.69
C GLU A 21 10.34 -13.56 -0.72
N SER A 22 9.44 -12.61 -1.03
CA SER A 22 8.19 -12.41 -0.30
C SER A 22 7.12 -13.42 -0.73
N ASP A 23 7.53 -14.44 -1.48
CA ASP A 23 6.64 -15.40 -2.14
C ASP A 23 5.98 -16.35 -1.14
N ASP A 24 6.66 -16.67 -0.03
CA ASP A 24 6.15 -17.59 0.99
C ASP A 24 5.48 -16.88 2.18
N LYS A 25 5.56 -15.54 2.26
CA LYS A 25 5.00 -14.79 3.38
C LYS A 25 3.53 -14.47 3.14
N SER A 26 2.71 -14.68 4.17
CA SER A 26 1.31 -14.24 4.14
C SER A 26 1.23 -12.71 4.09
N LEU A 27 0.14 -12.16 3.54
CA LEU A 27 -0.09 -10.71 3.55
C LEU A 27 -0.08 -10.15 4.98
N SER A 28 -0.56 -10.93 5.94
CA SER A 28 -0.57 -10.61 7.36
C SER A 28 0.85 -10.45 7.93
N ASP A 29 1.76 -11.34 7.58
CA ASP A 29 3.16 -11.30 8.03
C ASP A 29 3.91 -10.14 7.37
N ILE A 30 3.65 -9.89 6.09
CA ILE A 30 4.20 -8.74 5.38
C ILE A 30 3.80 -7.45 6.12
N ARG A 31 2.50 -7.23 6.35
CA ARG A 31 1.99 -6.04 7.06
C ARG A 31 2.62 -5.86 8.45
N ARG A 32 2.84 -6.96 9.19
CA ARG A 32 3.47 -6.93 10.52
C ARG A 32 4.95 -6.56 10.46
N SER A 33 5.64 -6.93 9.38
CA SER A 33 7.07 -6.69 9.21
C SER A 33 7.42 -5.28 8.70
N MET A 34 6.45 -4.58 8.09
CA MET A 34 6.67 -3.24 7.53
C MET A 34 6.83 -2.18 8.62
N LYS A 35 7.69 -1.20 8.36
CA LYS A 35 7.86 -0.05 9.28
C LYS A 35 6.63 0.84 9.27
N SER A 36 6.23 1.31 10.46
CA SER A 36 5.15 2.28 10.66
C SER A 36 5.51 3.24 11.80
N ASP A 37 5.07 4.49 11.71
CA ASP A 37 5.26 5.56 12.70
C ASP A 37 4.07 5.67 13.68
N GLY A 38 3.05 4.81 13.56
CA GLY A 38 1.86 4.77 14.42
C GLY A 38 0.81 5.85 14.12
N GLN A 39 1.17 6.93 13.41
CA GLN A 39 0.26 8.00 12.97
C GLN A 39 -0.03 7.96 11.46
N GLY A 40 0.75 7.17 10.75
CA GLY A 40 0.69 6.94 9.33
C GLY A 40 -0.38 5.94 8.90
N LEU A 41 -0.32 5.56 7.63
CA LEU A 41 -1.26 4.62 7.04
C LEU A 41 -0.58 3.69 6.05
N SER A 42 -1.18 2.52 5.81
CA SER A 42 -0.76 1.61 4.74
C SER A 42 -1.73 1.68 3.57
N ALA A 43 -1.21 1.72 2.34
CA ALA A 43 -2.03 1.64 1.14
C ALA A 43 -1.37 0.79 0.06
N LEU A 44 -2.20 0.02 -0.64
CA LEU A 44 -1.81 -0.73 -1.83
C LEU A 44 -1.99 0.16 -3.07
N GLY A 45 -0.88 0.44 -3.76
CA GLY A 45 -0.90 1.17 -5.02
C GLY A 45 -1.44 0.30 -6.17
N LEU A 46 -1.88 0.95 -7.26
CA LEU A 46 -2.34 0.30 -8.50
C LEU A 46 -1.21 -0.42 -9.25
N ASP A 47 0.03 -0.19 -8.84
CA ASP A 47 1.25 -0.88 -9.27
C ASP A 47 1.50 -2.20 -8.52
N GLY A 48 0.64 -2.56 -7.56
CA GLY A 48 0.75 -3.80 -6.79
C GLY A 48 1.74 -3.69 -5.62
N VAL A 49 2.24 -2.50 -5.29
CA VAL A 49 3.16 -2.28 -4.17
C VAL A 49 2.40 -1.80 -2.94
N LEU A 50 2.55 -2.52 -1.83
CA LEU A 50 2.05 -2.10 -0.53
C LEU A 50 3.06 -1.15 0.10
N ARG A 51 2.59 0.05 0.48
CA ARG A 51 3.41 1.11 1.07
C ARG A 51 2.88 1.49 2.44
N THR A 52 3.79 1.84 3.35
CA THR A 52 3.48 2.57 4.57
C THR A 52 3.90 4.01 4.39
N PHE A 53 3.05 4.92 4.84
CA PHE A 53 3.23 6.36 4.75
C PHE A 53 3.20 6.97 6.13
N ASP A 54 3.96 8.03 6.37
CA ASP A 54 3.82 8.85 7.57
C ASP A 54 2.59 9.80 7.49
N ALA A 55 2.43 10.64 8.51
CA ALA A 55 1.38 11.67 8.55
C ALA A 55 1.44 12.66 7.38
N GLU A 56 2.63 12.94 6.84
CA GLU A 56 2.89 13.87 5.73
C GLU A 56 2.83 13.18 4.34
N ARG A 57 2.55 11.87 4.29
CA ARG A 57 2.53 11.04 3.08
C ARG A 57 3.90 10.75 2.49
N ASN A 58 4.97 10.84 3.27
CA ASN A 58 6.27 10.30 2.87
C ASN A 58 6.26 8.77 3.02
N VAL A 59 6.85 8.05 2.06
CA VAL A 59 6.93 6.59 2.11
C VAL A 59 7.97 6.16 3.15
N LEU A 60 7.53 5.39 4.15
CA LEU A 60 8.37 4.84 5.22
C LEU A 60 8.94 3.46 4.85
N ASP A 61 8.09 2.63 4.24
CA ASP A 61 8.44 1.29 3.81
C ASP A 61 7.59 0.88 2.60
N ALA A 62 8.10 -0.06 1.81
CA ALA A 62 7.44 -0.53 0.61
C ALA A 62 7.81 -1.99 0.33
N VAL A 63 6.79 -2.80 0.01
CA VAL A 63 6.92 -4.21 -0.35
C VAL A 63 6.07 -4.49 -1.58
N GLY A 64 6.68 -5.11 -2.60
CA GLY A 64 6.00 -5.55 -3.80
C GLY A 64 5.18 -6.80 -3.51
N LEU A 65 3.86 -6.75 -3.72
CA LEU A 65 3.00 -7.90 -3.51
C LEU A 65 2.89 -8.74 -4.79
N ASN A 66 2.83 -10.06 -4.61
CA ASN A 66 2.50 -10.96 -5.71
C ASN A 66 0.99 -10.93 -6.03
N PRO A 67 0.55 -11.45 -7.19
CA PRO A 67 -0.86 -11.42 -7.57
C PRO A 67 -1.81 -12.14 -6.60
N ALA A 68 -1.34 -13.15 -5.87
CA ALA A 68 -2.16 -13.85 -4.88
C ALA A 68 -2.40 -12.99 -3.63
N GLN A 69 -1.36 -12.32 -3.13
CA GLN A 69 -1.43 -11.37 -2.01
C GLN A 69 -2.28 -10.14 -2.37
N ILE A 70 -2.22 -9.67 -3.62
CA ILE A 70 -3.09 -8.57 -4.10
C ILE A 70 -4.57 -8.99 -4.06
N ARG A 71 -4.89 -10.22 -4.47
CA ARG A 71 -6.26 -10.75 -4.37
C ARG A 71 -6.69 -10.91 -2.92
N GLU A 72 -5.82 -11.40 -2.05
CA GLU A 72 -6.06 -11.50 -0.61
C GLU A 72 -6.36 -10.12 0.01
N TYR A 73 -5.64 -9.07 -0.41
CA TYR A 73 -5.88 -7.71 0.05
C TYR A 73 -7.30 -7.21 -0.23
N TYR A 74 -7.89 -7.65 -1.34
CA TYR A 74 -9.25 -7.30 -1.79
C TYR A 74 -10.26 -8.43 -1.54
N ASP A 75 -9.97 -9.42 -0.69
CA ASP A 75 -10.93 -10.48 -0.42
C ASP A 75 -12.23 -9.88 0.16
N GLY A 76 -13.37 -10.20 -0.45
CA GLY A 76 -14.66 -9.58 -0.15
C GLY A 76 -14.87 -8.14 -0.65
N LEU A 77 -13.92 -7.56 -1.41
CA LEU A 77 -13.98 -6.21 -1.96
C LEU A 77 -13.87 -6.20 -3.49
N PRO A 78 -14.41 -5.17 -4.17
CA PRO A 78 -14.25 -5.06 -5.62
C PRO A 78 -12.78 -4.78 -5.99
N LEU A 79 -12.12 -5.78 -6.57
CA LEU A 79 -10.74 -5.67 -7.07
C LEU A 79 -10.68 -4.76 -8.31
N PRO A 80 -9.90 -3.64 -8.27
CA PRO A 80 -9.73 -2.76 -9.42
C PRO A 80 -9.20 -3.50 -10.66
N PRO A 81 -9.68 -3.19 -11.87
CA PRO A 81 -9.24 -3.87 -13.09
C PRO A 81 -7.72 -3.86 -13.30
N ARG A 82 -7.05 -2.73 -12.99
CA ARG A 82 -5.59 -2.60 -13.10
C ARG A 82 -4.83 -3.58 -12.20
N LEU A 83 -5.39 -3.94 -11.04
CA LEU A 83 -4.76 -4.84 -10.08
C LEU A 83 -4.97 -6.32 -10.38
N ARG A 84 -5.81 -6.67 -11.36
CA ARG A 84 -6.05 -8.08 -11.73
C ARG A 84 -4.82 -8.76 -12.31
N THR A 85 -3.99 -7.99 -13.00
CA THR A 85 -2.76 -8.45 -13.67
C THR A 85 -1.51 -7.79 -13.10
N ALA A 86 -1.63 -7.00 -12.03
CA ALA A 86 -0.50 -6.34 -11.41
C ALA A 86 0.36 -7.35 -10.63
N ASP A 87 1.66 -7.11 -10.62
CA ASP A 87 2.64 -7.82 -9.81
C ASP A 87 3.67 -6.82 -9.30
N GLY A 88 3.55 -6.44 -8.03
CA GLY A 88 4.39 -5.40 -7.41
C GLY A 88 5.85 -5.82 -7.27
N ARG A 89 6.17 -7.12 -7.41
CA ARG A 89 7.55 -7.62 -7.38
C ARG A 89 8.35 -7.20 -8.63
N ASN A 90 7.66 -6.81 -9.70
CA ASN A 90 8.28 -6.31 -10.93
C ASN A 90 8.56 -4.81 -10.89
N VAL A 91 8.19 -4.12 -9.82
CA VAL A 91 8.44 -2.68 -9.65
C VAL A 91 9.87 -2.46 -9.14
N SER A 92 10.57 -1.49 -9.73
CA SER A 92 11.95 -1.21 -9.31
C SER A 92 12.00 -0.67 -7.89
N ARG A 93 13.11 -0.93 -7.17
CA ARG A 93 13.28 -0.44 -5.80
C ARG A 93 13.11 1.07 -5.68
N TRP A 94 13.52 1.82 -6.69
CA TRP A 94 13.36 3.26 -6.75
C TRP A 94 11.88 3.65 -6.83
N ASP A 95 11.12 3.05 -7.76
CA ASP A 95 9.71 3.36 -7.98
C ASP A 95 8.83 2.93 -6.80
N MET A 96 9.27 1.92 -6.03
CA MET A 96 8.61 1.54 -4.77
C MET A 96 8.57 2.70 -3.76
N PHE A 97 9.60 3.55 -3.70
CA PHE A 97 9.65 4.71 -2.80
C PHE A 97 9.34 6.05 -3.47
N HIS A 98 9.20 6.06 -4.79
CA HIS A 98 8.82 7.24 -5.58
C HIS A 98 7.54 6.93 -6.38
N PRO A 99 6.42 6.63 -5.70
CA PRO A 99 5.17 6.33 -6.38
C PRO A 99 4.65 7.50 -7.21
N ASP A 100 3.92 7.17 -8.27
CA ASP A 100 3.05 8.13 -8.94
C ASP A 100 2.05 8.75 -7.95
N ALA A 101 1.66 10.00 -8.20
CA ALA A 101 0.72 10.71 -7.34
C ALA A 101 -0.64 10.00 -7.18
N GLU A 102 -1.05 9.15 -8.13
CA GLU A 102 -2.26 8.33 -8.02
C GLU A 102 -2.17 7.23 -6.95
N ASN A 103 -0.96 6.81 -6.60
CA ASN A 103 -0.68 5.77 -5.60
C ASN A 103 -0.37 6.37 -4.21
N VAL A 104 -0.37 7.70 -4.08
CA VAL A 104 -0.19 8.40 -2.81
C VAL A 104 -1.56 8.79 -2.24
N PRO A 105 -1.92 8.29 -1.04
CA PRO A 105 -3.17 8.65 -0.40
C PRO A 105 -3.31 10.17 -0.19
N LYS A 106 -4.41 10.75 -0.66
CA LYS A 106 -4.67 12.19 -0.54
C LYS A 106 -4.64 12.66 0.93
N ILE A 107 -4.02 13.80 1.19
CA ILE A 107 -4.24 14.56 2.43
C ILE A 107 -5.50 15.39 2.24
N PHE A 108 -6.55 15.05 2.98
CA PHE A 108 -7.78 15.82 2.98
C PHE A 108 -7.58 17.12 3.74
N THR A 109 -8.11 18.21 3.20
CA THR A 109 -8.26 19.49 3.90
C THR A 109 -9.25 19.37 5.06
N GLU A 110 -9.18 20.29 6.02
CA GLU A 110 -10.12 20.29 7.17
C GLU A 110 -11.58 20.38 6.72
N GLU A 111 -11.85 21.14 5.67
CA GLU A 111 -13.20 21.23 5.10
C GLU A 111 -13.65 19.90 4.46
N GLU A 112 -12.76 19.21 3.73
CA GLU A 112 -13.04 17.88 3.18
C GLU A 112 -13.27 16.85 4.28
N LYS A 113 -12.47 16.87 5.34
CA LYS A 113 -12.66 16.00 6.51
C LYS A 113 -14.00 16.26 7.18
N ALA A 114 -14.38 17.52 7.37
CA ALA A 114 -15.68 17.90 7.95
C ALA A 114 -16.86 17.42 7.09
N ARG A 115 -16.75 17.57 5.75
CA ARG A 115 -17.76 17.05 4.82
C ARG A 115 -17.86 15.53 4.86
N MET A 116 -16.74 14.83 4.89
CA MET A 116 -16.71 13.37 5.02
C MET A 116 -17.32 12.91 6.34
N LEU A 117 -17.00 13.57 7.45
CA LEU A 117 -17.56 13.25 8.76
C LEU A 117 -19.08 13.46 8.80
N ALA A 118 -19.57 14.60 8.32
CA ALA A 118 -20.99 14.89 8.25
C ALA A 118 -21.74 13.88 7.36
N HIS A 119 -21.15 13.51 6.22
CA HIS A 119 -21.71 12.48 5.35
C HIS A 119 -21.74 11.10 6.02
N ASN A 120 -20.66 10.70 6.70
CA ASN A 120 -20.60 9.44 7.42
C ASN A 120 -21.64 9.38 8.55
N GLU A 121 -21.85 10.48 9.28
CA GLU A 121 -22.88 10.58 10.32
C GLU A 121 -24.29 10.48 9.74
N GLU A 122 -24.55 11.11 8.58
CA GLU A 122 -25.81 10.97 7.86
C GLU A 122 -26.06 9.52 7.41
N MET A 123 -25.05 8.86 6.85
CA MET A 123 -25.16 7.46 6.43
C MET A 123 -25.39 6.52 7.61
N ALA A 124 -24.73 6.78 8.74
CA ALA A 124 -24.96 6.05 9.99
C ALA A 124 -26.39 6.23 10.50
N LYS A 125 -26.96 7.44 10.46
CA LYS A 125 -28.37 7.70 10.82
C LYS A 125 -29.35 6.96 9.92
N ARG A 126 -29.01 6.75 8.64
CA ARG A 126 -29.80 6.00 7.67
C ARG A 126 -29.64 4.48 7.82
N GLY A 127 -28.86 4.00 8.78
CA GLY A 127 -28.56 2.58 8.97
C GLY A 127 -27.67 1.98 7.87
N VAL A 128 -27.09 2.82 7.01
CA VAL A 128 -26.13 2.38 5.99
C VAL A 128 -24.74 2.43 6.63
N THR A 129 -24.33 1.31 7.22
CA THR A 129 -22.95 1.17 7.67
C THR A 129 -22.08 0.87 6.46
N CYS A 130 -21.13 1.76 6.17
CA CYS A 130 -20.09 1.46 5.20
C CYS A 130 -19.26 0.30 5.76
N ALA A 131 -19.40 -0.90 5.19
CA ALA A 131 -18.65 -2.10 5.60
C ALA A 131 -17.12 -1.90 5.57
N THR A 132 -16.64 -0.90 4.81
CA THR A 132 -15.23 -0.56 4.61
C THR A 132 -14.76 0.69 5.37
N CYS A 133 -15.62 1.42 6.09
CA CYS A 133 -15.27 2.71 6.70
C CYS A 133 -15.17 2.68 8.23
N VAL A 134 -14.85 1.54 8.87
CA VAL A 134 -14.79 1.45 10.34
C VAL A 134 -13.34 1.47 10.86
N PRO A 135 -12.81 2.61 11.32
CA PRO A 135 -11.86 2.61 12.42
C PRO A 135 -12.66 2.47 13.72
N GLY A 136 -12.55 1.31 14.38
CA GLY A 136 -13.13 1.09 15.70
C GLY A 136 -14.33 0.14 15.73
N LYS A 137 -14.09 -1.16 15.51
CA LYS A 137 -14.91 -2.18 16.14
C LYS A 137 -14.31 -2.45 17.52
N SER A 138 -14.53 -1.54 18.46
CA SER A 138 -14.44 -1.89 19.88
C SER A 138 -15.50 -2.97 20.12
N ALA A 139 -15.06 -4.16 20.47
CA ALA A 139 -15.92 -5.24 20.89
C ALA A 139 -16.71 -4.79 22.13
N ASP A 140 -17.97 -4.44 21.93
CA ASP A 140 -18.97 -4.39 22.98
C ASP A 140 -19.44 -5.83 23.21
N GLU A 141 -18.85 -6.50 24.21
CA GLU A 141 -19.42 -7.72 24.80
C GLU A 141 -20.46 -7.28 25.84
N GLY A 142 -21.69 -7.15 25.37
CA GLY A 142 -22.86 -6.99 26.23
C GLY A 142 -23.23 -8.31 26.92
N GLY A 143 -23.65 -8.23 28.18
CA GLY A 143 -24.12 -9.43 28.89
C GLY A 143 -24.64 -9.20 30.31
N SER A 144 -25.58 -8.26 30.52
CA SER A 144 -26.46 -8.35 31.69
C SER A 144 -27.44 -9.51 31.52
N LYS A 145 -27.47 -10.44 32.49
CA LYS A 145 -28.69 -11.16 32.85
C LYS A 145 -28.88 -11.17 34.36
N ALA A 146 -30.16 -11.13 34.70
CA ALA A 146 -30.82 -11.01 36.00
C ALA A 146 -30.37 -12.02 37.06
#